data_AF-A0A9D7F588-F1
#
_entry.id   AF-A0A9D7F588-F1
#
_cell.length_a   1.000
_cell.length_b   1.000
_cell.length_c   1.000
_cell.angle_alpha   90.00
_cell.angle_beta   90.00
_cell.angle_gamma   90.00
#
_symmetry.space_group_name_H-M   'P 1'
#
loop_
_entity.id
_entity.type
_entity.pdbx_description
1 polymer ?
#
loop_
_entity_poly.entity_id
_entity_poly.type
_entity_poly.pdbx_seq_one_letter_code
_entity_poly.pdbx_strand_id
1 'polypeptide(L)'
;MVLRRYARLPVPNPSVPDKAPSFAHRQALSPISGATSHRSSFTINAPGTYSVTVTYANGCVSMCSITVASAVSCVITGGEGICEDETTILCAPTGSGYTYLWSNGAITSCITVGTPGTYSVTVTNASGCSSTCSKVVIQLPEPNRCIDGSKTICEGYTSVLCSVTDPAIPTTESTGATTKCITVGAGTYSLTVTNTAGCVAYCEKTVTVVPPAQLRHNGKQHICPGGSTRFVHP
;
A
#
# COMPACT_ATOMS: atom_id res chain seq x y z
N MET A 1 20.59 -35.91 13.47
CA MET A 1 21.80 -36.75 13.51
C MET A 1 22.76 -36.28 12.43
N VAL A 2 23.72 -35.43 12.76
CA VAL A 2 24.85 -35.07 11.88
C VAL A 2 26.08 -35.02 12.76
N LEU A 3 26.94 -36.03 12.62
CA LEU A 3 28.24 -36.09 13.28
C LEU A 3 29.21 -35.11 12.62
N ARG A 4 29.90 -34.29 13.40
CA ARG A 4 31.20 -33.73 13.01
C ARG A 4 32.22 -34.03 14.09
N ARG A 5 33.31 -34.69 13.65
CA ARG A 5 34.42 -35.20 14.45
C ARG A 5 35.06 -34.07 15.24
N TYR A 6 35.11 -34.19 16.57
CA TYR A 6 36.01 -33.39 17.39
C TYR A 6 37.43 -33.94 17.25
N ALA A 7 38.35 -33.10 16.81
CA ALA A 7 39.77 -33.40 16.83
C ALA A 7 40.19 -33.66 18.29
N ARG A 8 40.76 -34.84 18.56
CA ARG A 8 41.43 -35.10 19.85
C ARG A 8 42.66 -34.19 19.91
N LEU A 9 42.64 -33.21 20.81
CA LEU A 9 43.84 -32.50 21.20
C LEU A 9 44.68 -33.38 22.14
N PRO A 10 46.02 -33.26 22.12
CA PRO A 10 46.91 -34.13 22.90
C PRO A 10 46.67 -33.94 24.40
N VAL A 11 46.76 -35.03 25.16
CA VAL A 11 46.71 -35.00 26.63
C VAL A 11 47.92 -34.20 27.14
N PRO A 12 47.76 -33.11 27.92
CA PRO A 12 48.90 -32.38 28.44
C PRO A 12 49.59 -33.17 29.56
N ASN A 13 50.92 -33.22 29.47
CA ASN A 13 51.87 -33.83 30.40
C ASN A 13 51.77 -33.18 31.80
N PRO A 14 51.68 -33.95 32.92
CA PRO A 14 51.33 -33.40 34.25
C PRO A 14 52.50 -32.74 35.02
N SER A 15 53.48 -32.15 34.35
CA SER A 15 54.73 -31.69 35.02
C SER A 15 55.06 -30.20 34.89
N VAL A 16 54.07 -29.33 34.60
CA VAL A 16 54.27 -27.87 34.64
C VAL A 16 53.18 -27.23 35.51
N PRO A 17 53.53 -26.42 36.54
CA PRO A 17 52.53 -25.68 37.31
C PRO A 17 51.87 -24.62 36.43
N ASP A 18 50.62 -24.86 36.09
CA ASP A 18 49.79 -24.07 35.17
C ASP A 18 49.41 -22.73 35.83
N LYS A 19 50.03 -21.62 35.39
CA LYS A 19 49.70 -20.28 35.84
C LYS A 19 48.83 -19.61 34.77
N ALA A 20 47.55 -19.43 35.12
CA ALA A 20 46.47 -19.03 34.21
C ALA A 20 46.75 -17.72 33.42
N PRO A 21 46.35 -17.65 32.13
CA PRO A 21 46.41 -16.42 31.34
C PRO A 21 45.45 -15.35 31.86
N SER A 22 45.86 -14.08 31.80
CA SER A 22 45.03 -12.93 32.19
C SER A 22 44.19 -12.43 31.00
N PHE A 23 42.90 -12.19 31.26
CA PHE A 23 41.92 -11.73 30.28
C PHE A 23 41.81 -10.19 30.31
N ALA A 24 41.92 -9.53 29.16
CA ALA A 24 41.69 -8.08 29.05
C ALA A 24 40.61 -7.79 27.99
N HIS A 25 39.48 -7.25 28.42
CA HIS A 25 38.38 -6.78 27.56
C HIS A 25 38.40 -5.24 27.46
N ARG A 26 38.22 -4.67 26.26
CA ARG A 26 37.98 -3.23 26.10
C ARG A 26 36.74 -2.97 25.23
N GLN A 27 35.57 -3.07 25.84
CA GLN A 27 34.57 -2.00 26.03
C GLN A 27 33.40 -2.56 26.87
N ALA A 28 33.23 -1.98 28.07
CA ALA A 28 32.16 -2.14 29.06
C ALA A 28 31.54 -3.54 29.26
N LEU A 29 32.15 -4.34 30.14
CA LEU A 29 31.58 -4.87 31.40
C LEU A 29 32.69 -5.66 32.14
N SER A 30 32.66 -5.63 33.47
CA SER A 30 33.74 -5.90 34.45
C SER A 30 34.57 -7.18 34.28
N PRO A 31 35.84 -7.21 34.74
CA PRO A 31 36.73 -8.38 34.61
C PRO A 31 36.37 -9.48 35.63
N ILE A 32 36.30 -10.74 35.17
CA ILE A 32 36.41 -11.91 36.04
C ILE A 32 37.84 -12.43 35.94
N SER A 33 38.56 -12.36 37.07
CA SER A 33 39.87 -12.99 37.24
C SER A 33 39.68 -14.43 37.72
N GLY A 34 40.34 -15.40 37.07
CA GLY A 34 40.62 -16.72 37.65
C GLY A 34 39.63 -17.86 37.37
N ALA A 35 39.32 -18.18 36.12
CA ALA A 35 38.60 -19.42 35.79
C ALA A 35 39.41 -20.31 34.82
N THR A 36 39.98 -21.39 35.36
CA THR A 36 40.48 -22.55 34.62
C THR A 36 39.28 -23.41 34.23
N SER A 37 39.06 -23.61 32.92
CA SER A 37 37.86 -24.23 32.31
C SER A 37 36.57 -23.46 32.57
N HIS A 38 36.01 -22.79 31.55
CA HIS A 38 34.61 -22.42 31.64
C HIS A 38 33.91 -22.21 30.30
N ARG A 39 32.76 -22.87 30.18
CA ARG A 39 31.71 -22.55 29.21
C ARG A 39 31.16 -21.16 29.57
N SER A 40 31.88 -20.11 29.19
CA SER A 40 31.43 -18.74 29.42
C SER A 40 30.47 -18.34 28.30
N SER A 41 29.18 -18.30 28.60
CA SER A 41 28.17 -17.72 27.72
C SER A 41 27.99 -16.25 28.06
N PHE A 42 28.10 -15.39 27.06
CA PHE A 42 27.77 -13.97 27.14
C PHE A 42 26.65 -13.68 26.15
N THR A 43 25.69 -12.84 26.56
CA THR A 43 24.58 -12.42 25.70
C THR A 43 24.97 -11.10 25.04
N ILE A 44 24.81 -11.03 23.72
CA ILE A 44 25.08 -9.83 22.93
C ILE A 44 23.76 -9.08 22.73
N ASN A 45 23.69 -7.83 23.18
CA ASN A 45 22.45 -7.03 23.17
C ASN A 45 22.44 -5.92 22.11
N ALA A 46 23.54 -5.75 21.37
CA ALA A 46 23.67 -4.72 20.35
C ALA A 46 24.43 -5.25 19.12
N PRO A 47 24.16 -4.72 17.91
CA PRO A 47 24.98 -5.01 16.75
C PRO A 47 26.37 -4.40 16.91
N GLY A 48 27.37 -5.06 16.33
CA GLY A 48 28.75 -4.63 16.42
C GLY A 48 29.74 -5.79 16.27
N THR A 49 31.01 -5.44 16.16
CA THR A 49 32.10 -6.42 16.11
C THR A 49 32.62 -6.65 17.52
N TYR A 50 32.49 -7.88 17.99
CA TYR A 50 33.00 -8.32 19.29
C TYR A 50 34.29 -9.11 19.07
N SER A 51 35.39 -8.63 19.63
CA SER A 51 36.68 -9.29 19.58
C SER A 51 37.10 -9.82 20.94
N VAL A 52 37.55 -11.07 20.98
CA VAL A 52 38.16 -11.69 22.16
C VAL A 52 39.64 -11.89 21.86
N THR A 53 40.48 -11.38 22.75
CA THR A 53 41.93 -11.57 22.70
C THR A 53 42.36 -12.39 23.90
N VAL A 54 43.06 -13.49 23.64
CA VAL A 54 43.65 -14.35 24.66
C VAL A 54 45.15 -14.11 24.65
N THR A 55 45.69 -13.69 25.80
CA THR A 55 47.13 -13.50 25.98
C THR A 55 47.66 -14.65 26.83
N TYR A 56 48.53 -15.46 26.24
CA TYR A 56 49.19 -16.57 26.94
C TYR A 56 50.31 -16.06 27.85
N ALA A 57 50.70 -16.85 28.84
CA ALA A 57 51.73 -16.49 29.82
C ALA A 57 53.12 -16.21 29.18
N ASN A 58 53.36 -16.74 27.98
CA ASN A 58 54.56 -16.49 27.17
C ASN A 58 54.49 -15.19 26.35
N GLY A 59 53.43 -14.39 26.49
CA GLY A 59 53.23 -13.14 25.75
C GLY A 59 52.62 -13.31 24.35
N CYS A 60 52.36 -14.53 23.89
CA CYS A 60 51.64 -14.74 22.63
C CYS A 60 50.19 -14.28 22.77
N VAL A 61 49.65 -13.68 21.71
CA VAL A 61 48.24 -13.29 21.63
C VAL A 61 47.51 -14.07 20.56
N SER A 62 46.29 -14.48 20.84
CA SER A 62 45.35 -15.03 19.84
C SER A 62 44.10 -14.18 19.84
N MET A 63 43.59 -13.85 18.65
CA MET A 63 42.41 -13.01 18.49
C MET A 63 41.35 -13.74 17.68
N CYS A 64 40.11 -13.65 18.14
CA CYS A 64 38.93 -14.07 17.41
C CYS A 64 37.91 -12.93 17.41
N SER A 65 37.29 -12.65 16.28
CA SER A 65 36.22 -11.67 16.17
C SER A 65 34.94 -12.31 15.65
N ILE A 66 33.81 -11.78 16.09
CA ILE A 66 32.47 -12.07 15.57
C ILE A 66 31.75 -10.76 15.30
N THR A 67 31.04 -10.67 14.19
CA THR A 67 30.22 -9.49 13.86
C THR A 67 28.76 -9.85 14.05
N VAL A 68 28.07 -9.09 14.91
CA VAL A 68 26.62 -9.19 15.09
C VAL A 68 25.96 -8.15 14.19
N ALA A 69 25.17 -8.63 13.24
CA ALA A 69 24.47 -7.77 12.30
C ALA A 69 23.29 -7.05 12.99
N SER A 70 23.01 -5.83 12.52
CA SER A 70 21.84 -5.09 12.99
C SER A 70 20.55 -5.68 12.42
N ALA A 71 19.48 -5.59 13.21
CA ALA A 71 18.13 -5.83 12.72
C ALA A 71 17.80 -4.86 11.58
N VAL A 72 17.00 -5.33 10.62
CA VAL A 72 16.55 -4.53 9.49
C VAL A 72 15.46 -3.58 9.95
N SER A 73 15.58 -2.28 9.67
CA SER A 73 14.46 -1.34 9.83
C SER A 73 13.45 -1.62 8.71
N CYS A 74 12.27 -2.13 9.08
CA CYS A 74 11.23 -2.53 8.12
C CYS A 74 10.13 -1.46 8.08
N VAL A 75 10.04 -0.74 6.97
CA VAL A 75 8.98 0.23 6.68
C VAL A 75 8.56 0.07 5.23
N ILE A 76 7.26 -0.14 4.99
CA ILE A 76 6.70 -0.23 3.64
C ILE A 76 6.36 1.19 3.16
N THR A 77 6.91 1.59 2.01
CA THR A 77 6.54 2.82 1.31
C THR A 77 5.50 2.53 0.22
N GLY A 78 4.80 3.55 -0.27
CA GLY A 78 3.73 3.38 -1.28
C GLY A 78 2.42 4.04 -0.88
N GLY A 79 1.39 3.93 -1.72
CA GLY A 79 0.05 4.46 -1.44
C GLY A 79 -0.68 3.69 -0.34
N GLU A 80 -1.59 4.37 0.35
CA GLU A 80 -2.45 3.80 1.40
C GLU A 80 -3.91 3.65 0.94
N GLY A 81 -4.26 4.28 -0.18
CA GLY A 81 -5.57 4.20 -0.80
C GLY A 81 -5.45 3.81 -2.27
N ILE A 82 -6.44 3.05 -2.75
CA ILE A 82 -6.65 2.74 -4.17
C ILE A 82 -8.09 3.05 -4.53
N CYS A 83 -8.31 3.56 -5.74
CA CYS A 83 -9.64 3.71 -6.32
C CYS A 83 -10.11 2.39 -6.91
N GLU A 84 -11.39 2.30 -7.29
CA GLU A 84 -11.89 1.10 -7.98
C GLU A 84 -11.12 0.88 -9.28
N ASP A 85 -10.77 -0.38 -9.55
CA ASP A 85 -9.96 -0.81 -10.71
C ASP A 85 -8.58 -0.16 -10.87
N GLU A 86 -8.12 0.62 -9.88
CA GLU A 86 -6.77 1.16 -9.83
C GLU A 86 -5.82 0.28 -9.00
N THR A 87 -4.52 0.55 -9.17
CA THR A 87 -3.47 -0.14 -8.42
C THR A 87 -2.52 0.83 -7.76
N THR A 88 -1.92 0.42 -6.65
CA THR A 88 -0.82 1.14 -6.02
C THR A 88 0.41 0.26 -5.91
N ILE A 89 1.58 0.88 -5.79
CA ILE A 89 2.86 0.19 -5.63
C ILE A 89 3.26 0.28 -4.16
N LEU A 90 3.50 -0.87 -3.55
CA LEU A 90 4.10 -0.98 -2.22
C LEU A 90 5.54 -1.45 -2.35
N CYS A 91 6.46 -0.77 -1.67
CA CYS A 91 7.88 -1.10 -1.70
C CYS A 91 8.41 -1.37 -0.28
N ALA A 92 9.16 -2.46 -0.14
CA ALA A 92 9.91 -2.78 1.06
C ALA A 92 11.28 -2.07 1.06
N PRO A 93 11.96 -1.94 2.21
CA PRO A 93 13.31 -1.36 2.28
C PRO A 93 14.30 -2.13 1.43
N THR A 94 15.06 -1.43 0.59
CA THR A 94 16.08 -2.04 -0.27
C THR A 94 17.44 -2.11 0.44
N GLY A 95 18.15 -3.21 0.27
CA GLY A 95 19.52 -3.39 0.76
C GLY A 95 20.28 -4.46 -0.01
N SER A 96 21.61 -4.39 0.03
CA SER A 96 22.46 -5.40 -0.64
C SER A 96 22.25 -6.78 -0.01
N GLY A 97 21.92 -7.76 -0.84
CA GLY A 97 21.65 -9.14 -0.39
C GLY A 97 20.37 -9.28 0.45
N TYR A 98 19.44 -8.33 0.36
CA TYR A 98 18.14 -8.47 1.02
C TYR A 98 17.24 -9.42 0.23
N THR A 99 16.46 -10.21 0.97
CA THR A 99 15.41 -11.09 0.43
C THR A 99 14.07 -10.68 1.03
N TYR A 100 13.00 -10.86 0.26
CA TYR A 100 11.66 -10.41 0.61
C TYR A 100 10.69 -11.59 0.55
N LEU A 101 9.72 -11.61 1.46
CA LEU A 101 8.57 -12.50 1.40
C LEU A 101 7.33 -11.70 1.78
N TRP A 102 6.50 -11.39 0.79
CA TRP A 102 5.24 -10.71 0.98
C TRP A 102 4.13 -11.69 1.38
N SER A 103 3.12 -11.20 2.08
CA SER A 103 1.89 -11.93 2.42
C SER A 103 1.16 -12.56 1.23
N ASN A 104 1.32 -12.01 0.03
CA ASN A 104 0.79 -12.56 -1.23
C ASN A 104 1.74 -13.58 -1.90
N GLY A 105 2.84 -13.95 -1.25
CA GLY A 105 3.85 -14.89 -1.76
C GLY A 105 4.89 -14.27 -2.70
N ALA A 106 4.80 -12.97 -3.01
CA ALA A 106 5.80 -12.31 -3.85
C ALA A 106 7.16 -12.18 -3.12
N ILE A 107 8.24 -12.18 -3.90
CA ILE A 107 9.62 -12.08 -3.41
C ILE A 107 10.38 -10.86 -3.94
N THR A 108 9.69 -9.98 -4.65
CA THR A 108 10.24 -8.74 -5.21
C THR A 108 10.32 -7.65 -4.15
N SER A 109 11.19 -6.65 -4.35
CA SER A 109 11.31 -5.51 -3.43
C SER A 109 10.07 -4.61 -3.43
N CYS A 110 9.36 -4.55 -4.56
CA CYS A 110 8.10 -3.85 -4.69
C CYS A 110 7.03 -4.78 -5.28
N ILE A 111 5.78 -4.56 -4.90
CA ILE A 111 4.60 -5.25 -5.42
C ILE A 111 3.57 -4.22 -5.88
N THR A 112 2.83 -4.58 -6.92
CA THR A 112 1.64 -3.83 -7.35
C THR A 112 0.41 -4.49 -6.77
N VAL A 113 -0.45 -3.72 -6.12
CA VAL A 113 -1.65 -4.22 -5.44
C VAL A 113 -2.87 -3.43 -5.90
N GLY A 114 -3.92 -4.14 -6.28
CA GLY A 114 -5.22 -3.56 -6.71
C GLY A 114 -6.39 -3.96 -5.82
N THR A 115 -6.14 -4.71 -4.75
CA THR A 115 -7.17 -5.12 -3.80
C THR A 115 -6.91 -4.49 -2.43
N PRO A 116 -7.94 -3.94 -1.76
CA PRO A 116 -7.80 -3.45 -0.41
C PRO A 116 -7.47 -4.62 0.54
N GLY A 117 -6.67 -4.36 1.55
CA GLY A 117 -6.20 -5.39 2.47
C GLY A 117 -4.96 -4.97 3.24
N THR A 118 -4.51 -5.86 4.13
CA THR A 118 -3.26 -5.66 4.86
C THR A 118 -2.15 -6.47 4.18
N TYR A 119 -1.11 -5.78 3.74
CA TYR A 119 0.07 -6.39 3.13
C TYR A 119 1.22 -6.39 4.13
N SER A 120 1.67 -7.57 4.54
CA SER A 120 2.91 -7.73 5.30
C SER A 120 4.06 -8.17 4.41
N VAL A 121 5.28 -7.78 4.79
CA VAL A 121 6.53 -8.24 4.18
C VAL A 121 7.53 -8.62 5.26
N THR A 122 8.16 -9.77 5.09
CA THR A 122 9.33 -10.19 5.85
C THR A 122 10.58 -9.90 5.02
N VAL A 123 11.47 -9.07 5.55
CA VAL A 123 12.73 -8.69 4.91
C VAL A 123 13.87 -9.35 5.66
N THR A 124 14.71 -10.11 4.97
CA THR A 124 15.88 -10.77 5.54
C THR A 124 17.15 -10.22 4.90
N ASN A 125 18.08 -9.71 5.71
CA ASN A 125 19.35 -9.20 5.20
C ASN A 125 20.34 -10.33 4.84
N ALA A 126 21.46 -9.97 4.21
CA ALA A 126 22.52 -10.91 3.84
C ALA A 126 23.13 -11.66 5.03
N SER A 127 23.03 -11.10 6.24
CA SER A 127 23.49 -11.70 7.49
C SER A 127 22.46 -12.64 8.14
N GLY A 128 21.28 -12.82 7.53
CA GLY A 128 20.22 -13.70 8.02
C GLY A 128 19.29 -13.09 9.07
N CYS A 129 19.40 -11.79 9.38
CA CYS A 129 18.45 -11.13 10.28
C CYS A 129 17.17 -10.77 9.53
N SER A 130 16.03 -11.20 10.07
CA SER A 130 14.70 -10.94 9.50
C SER A 130 13.92 -9.91 10.32
N SER A 131 13.20 -9.02 9.63
CA SER A 131 12.21 -8.11 10.23
C SER A 131 10.90 -8.18 9.43
N THR A 132 9.75 -8.04 10.11
CA THR A 132 8.44 -8.02 9.46
C THR A 132 7.76 -6.67 9.70
N CYS A 133 7.15 -6.12 8.66
CA CYS A 133 6.33 -4.92 8.74
C CYS A 133 5.06 -5.09 7.89
N SER A 134 4.03 -4.31 8.18
CA SER A 134 2.73 -4.37 7.50
C SER A 134 2.22 -2.99 7.13
N LYS A 135 1.48 -2.92 6.04
CA LYS A 135 0.79 -1.72 5.56
C LYS A 135 -0.64 -2.05 5.17
N VAL A 136 -1.56 -1.18 5.55
CA VAL A 136 -2.97 -1.31 5.21
C VAL A 136 -3.24 -0.49 3.95
N VAL A 137 -3.89 -1.10 2.97
CA VAL A 137 -4.41 -0.45 1.77
C VAL A 137 -5.93 -0.46 1.87
N ILE A 138 -6.54 0.72 1.78
CA ILE A 138 -8.00 0.89 1.81
C ILE A 138 -8.53 1.19 0.40
N GLN A 139 -9.76 0.76 0.13
CA GLN A 139 -10.48 1.21 -1.05
C GLN A 139 -11.05 2.59 -0.76
N LEU A 140 -10.73 3.54 -1.62
CA LEU A 140 -11.24 4.90 -1.54
C LEU A 140 -12.65 4.93 -2.16
N PRO A 141 -13.60 5.66 -1.56
CA PRO A 141 -14.95 5.74 -2.09
C PRO A 141 -14.95 6.44 -3.45
N GLU A 142 -15.65 5.85 -4.41
CA GLU A 142 -15.93 6.51 -5.68
C GLU A 142 -16.88 7.71 -5.48
N PRO A 143 -16.82 8.71 -6.38
CA PRO A 143 -17.82 9.76 -6.44
C PRO A 143 -19.24 9.23 -6.75
N ASN A 144 -20.10 9.22 -5.73
CA ASN A 144 -21.49 8.80 -5.84
C ASN A 144 -22.34 9.83 -6.60
N ARG A 145 -22.36 9.75 -7.94
CA ARG A 145 -22.97 10.70 -8.91
C ARG A 145 -22.17 11.98 -9.12
N CYS A 146 -22.02 12.33 -10.40
CA CYS A 146 -21.47 13.60 -10.81
C CYS A 146 -22.37 14.46 -11.72
N ILE A 147 -23.48 13.92 -12.25
CA ILE A 147 -24.45 14.69 -13.07
C ILE A 147 -25.89 14.52 -12.55
N ASP A 148 -26.51 15.63 -12.17
CA ASP A 148 -27.93 15.75 -11.85
C ASP A 148 -28.70 16.50 -12.95
N GLY A 149 -29.99 16.21 -13.09
CA GLY A 149 -30.88 16.81 -14.09
C GLY A 149 -31.75 15.81 -14.87
N SER A 150 -32.71 16.33 -15.64
CA SER A 150 -33.73 15.53 -16.33
C SER A 150 -33.17 14.76 -17.54
N LYS A 151 -33.55 13.48 -17.67
CA LYS A 151 -33.19 12.61 -18.81
C LYS A 151 -34.01 12.89 -20.09
N THR A 152 -35.09 13.67 -19.94
CA THR A 152 -36.10 13.84 -20.97
C THR A 152 -36.52 15.30 -21.04
N ILE A 153 -36.58 15.85 -22.25
CA ILE A 153 -37.03 17.20 -22.55
C ILE A 153 -38.10 17.15 -23.65
N CYS A 154 -39.02 18.10 -23.65
CA CYS A 154 -39.97 18.26 -24.75
C CYS A 154 -39.29 18.98 -25.93
N GLU A 155 -39.80 18.78 -27.14
CA GLU A 155 -39.32 19.50 -28.33
C GLU A 155 -39.41 21.02 -28.12
N GLY A 156 -38.29 21.72 -28.37
CA GLY A 156 -38.18 23.17 -28.13
C GLY A 156 -37.81 23.58 -26.70
N TYR A 157 -37.67 22.64 -25.76
CA TYR A 157 -37.23 22.90 -24.38
C TYR A 157 -35.77 22.49 -24.15
N THR A 158 -35.17 23.05 -23.10
CA THR A 158 -33.82 22.70 -22.64
C THR A 158 -33.87 22.07 -21.26
N SER A 159 -32.85 21.27 -20.92
CA SER A 159 -32.64 20.75 -19.57
C SER A 159 -31.52 21.51 -18.88
N VAL A 160 -31.57 21.58 -17.55
CA VAL A 160 -30.42 22.04 -16.75
C VAL A 160 -29.74 20.80 -16.18
N LEU A 161 -28.48 20.61 -16.53
CA LEU A 161 -27.61 19.60 -15.92
C LEU A 161 -26.68 20.29 -14.92
N CYS A 162 -26.62 19.77 -13.70
CA CYS A 162 -25.75 20.29 -12.65
C CYS A 162 -24.74 19.23 -12.21
N SER A 163 -23.52 19.66 -11.91
CA SER A 163 -22.55 18.84 -11.19
C SER A 163 -22.87 18.80 -9.70
N VAL A 164 -22.84 17.60 -9.11
CA VAL A 164 -23.24 17.36 -7.70
C VAL A 164 -22.08 17.37 -6.70
N THR A 165 -20.83 17.54 -7.15
CA THR A 165 -19.64 17.50 -6.29
C THR A 165 -19.18 18.90 -5.84
N ASP A 166 -18.84 19.02 -4.56
CA ASP A 166 -18.27 20.19 -3.90
C ASP A 166 -16.85 19.87 -3.39
N PRO A 167 -15.79 20.60 -3.79
CA PRO A 167 -15.65 21.42 -4.98
C PRO A 167 -15.31 20.53 -6.19
N ALA A 168 -16.04 20.67 -7.29
CA ALA A 168 -15.61 20.14 -8.58
C ALA A 168 -14.31 20.87 -8.98
N ILE A 169 -13.21 20.14 -9.18
CA ILE A 169 -12.09 20.62 -10.01
C ILE A 169 -12.47 20.22 -11.44
N PRO A 170 -12.97 21.14 -12.29
CA PRO A 170 -13.36 20.79 -13.66
C PRO A 170 -12.09 20.56 -14.48
N THR A 171 -11.75 19.30 -14.76
CA THR A 171 -10.84 18.97 -15.87
C THR A 171 -11.67 18.87 -17.14
N THR A 172 -11.35 19.75 -18.07
CA THR A 172 -11.99 19.98 -19.37
C THR A 172 -12.29 18.71 -20.16
N GLU A 173 -13.54 18.51 -20.58
CA GLU A 173 -13.98 18.33 -21.99
C GLU A 173 -15.49 18.00 -22.00
N SER A 174 -16.33 19.02 -22.21
CA SER A 174 -17.60 18.87 -22.96
C SER A 174 -18.24 20.23 -23.31
N THR A 175 -17.94 21.34 -22.61
CA THR A 175 -18.46 22.69 -22.99
C THR A 175 -17.54 23.86 -22.64
N GLY A 176 -16.40 23.64 -21.96
CA GLY A 176 -15.57 24.74 -21.45
C GLY A 176 -16.26 25.61 -20.38
N ALA A 177 -17.43 25.20 -19.88
CA ALA A 177 -18.19 25.95 -18.89
C ALA A 177 -17.58 25.76 -17.49
N THR A 178 -17.21 26.88 -16.86
CA THR A 178 -16.71 26.96 -15.48
C THR A 178 -17.83 27.03 -14.43
N THR A 179 -19.10 26.93 -14.86
CA THR A 179 -20.28 27.06 -14.00
C THR A 179 -20.80 25.69 -13.56
N LYS A 180 -21.21 25.56 -12.28
CA LYS A 180 -21.73 24.32 -11.67
C LYS A 180 -22.87 23.64 -12.44
N CYS A 181 -23.64 24.42 -13.21
CA CYS A 181 -24.75 23.94 -14.02
C CYS A 181 -24.67 24.48 -15.44
N ILE A 182 -25.12 23.67 -16.40
CA ILE A 182 -25.22 24.01 -17.82
C ILE A 182 -26.64 23.77 -18.33
N THR A 183 -27.11 24.62 -19.24
CA THR A 183 -28.37 24.43 -19.95
C THR A 183 -28.09 23.75 -21.27
N VAL A 184 -28.73 22.62 -21.51
CA VAL A 184 -28.42 21.70 -22.62
C VAL A 184 -29.66 21.28 -23.40
N GLY A 185 -29.46 20.96 -24.68
CA GLY A 185 -30.47 20.35 -25.54
C GLY A 185 -30.41 18.82 -25.51
N ALA A 186 -30.91 18.19 -26.57
CA ALA A 186 -30.77 16.75 -26.77
C ALA A 186 -29.31 16.39 -27.01
N GLY A 187 -28.83 15.32 -26.41
CA GLY A 187 -27.45 14.88 -26.58
C GLY A 187 -26.95 14.02 -25.43
N THR A 188 -25.76 13.45 -25.60
CA THR A 188 -25.05 12.74 -24.53
C THR A 188 -23.98 13.67 -23.97
N TYR A 189 -24.00 13.84 -22.64
CA TYR A 189 -23.06 14.67 -21.90
C TYR A 189 -22.23 13.80 -20.97
N SER A 190 -20.92 13.92 -21.03
CA SER A 190 -19.98 13.22 -20.15
C SER A 190 -19.28 14.20 -19.21
N LEU A 191 -19.03 13.76 -17.98
CA LEU A 191 -18.28 14.50 -16.98
C LEU A 191 -17.32 13.56 -16.26
N THR A 192 -16.08 14.01 -16.12
CA THR A 192 -15.08 13.36 -15.26
C THR A 192 -14.92 14.21 -14.00
N VAL A 193 -15.03 13.59 -12.83
CA VAL A 193 -14.84 14.27 -11.54
C VAL A 193 -13.80 13.56 -10.71
N THR A 194 -12.83 14.32 -10.21
CA THR A 194 -11.83 13.85 -9.24
C THR A 194 -12.23 14.27 -7.83
N ASN A 195 -12.27 13.33 -6.88
CA ASN A 195 -12.49 13.66 -5.47
C ASN A 195 -11.19 14.18 -4.81
N THR A 196 -11.28 14.67 -3.57
CA THR A 196 -10.12 15.15 -2.81
C THR A 196 -9.10 14.05 -2.47
N ALA A 197 -9.52 12.79 -2.55
CA ALA A 197 -8.67 11.62 -2.37
C ALA A 197 -7.95 11.19 -3.67
N GLY A 198 -8.20 11.87 -4.79
CA GLY A 198 -7.58 11.60 -6.10
C GLY A 198 -8.34 10.62 -6.99
N CYS A 199 -9.44 10.03 -6.55
CA CYS A 199 -10.23 9.10 -7.35
C CYS A 199 -11.09 9.81 -8.38
N VAL A 200 -11.08 9.26 -9.60
CA VAL A 200 -11.87 9.75 -10.73
C VAL A 200 -13.15 8.93 -10.89
N ALA A 201 -14.28 9.61 -11.05
CA ALA A 201 -15.50 9.02 -11.58
C ALA A 201 -15.76 9.51 -12.99
N TYR A 202 -16.26 8.62 -13.83
CA TYR A 202 -16.84 8.94 -15.13
C TYR A 202 -18.36 8.85 -15.05
N CYS A 203 -19.07 9.92 -15.39
CA CYS A 203 -20.52 9.88 -15.55
C CYS A 203 -20.92 10.30 -16.95
N GLU A 204 -21.86 9.55 -17.52
CA GLU A 204 -22.56 9.94 -18.74
C GLU A 204 -24.05 10.17 -18.48
N LYS A 205 -24.62 11.14 -19.17
CA LYS A 205 -26.04 11.46 -19.12
C LYS A 205 -26.55 11.75 -20.51
N THR A 206 -27.48 10.93 -20.98
CA THR A 206 -28.19 11.16 -22.25
C THR A 206 -29.50 11.91 -21.98
N VAL A 207 -29.66 13.05 -22.65
CA VAL A 207 -30.87 13.86 -22.68
C VAL A 207 -31.60 13.57 -23.99
N THR A 208 -32.82 13.06 -23.89
CA THR A 208 -33.66 12.68 -25.04
C THR A 208 -34.81 13.66 -25.22
N VAL A 209 -35.14 13.97 -26.47
CA VAL A 209 -36.33 14.76 -26.80
C VAL A 209 -37.51 13.83 -26.97
N VAL A 210 -38.57 14.07 -26.21
CA VAL A 210 -39.86 13.41 -26.40
C VAL A 210 -40.75 14.33 -27.23
N PRO A 211 -41.31 13.85 -28.35
CA PRO A 211 -42.22 14.63 -29.17
C PRO A 211 -43.51 14.92 -28.38
N PRO A 212 -44.19 16.04 -28.66
CA PRO A 212 -45.43 16.37 -28.00
C PRO A 212 -46.46 15.26 -28.23
N ALA A 213 -47.16 14.87 -27.16
CA ALA A 213 -48.28 13.96 -27.25
C ALA A 213 -49.29 14.50 -28.26
N GLN A 214 -49.52 13.74 -29.34
CA GLN A 214 -50.47 14.13 -30.37
C GLN A 214 -51.88 13.99 -29.81
N LEU A 215 -52.55 15.10 -29.51
CA LEU A 215 -53.97 15.09 -29.20
C LEU A 215 -54.74 14.74 -30.47
N ARG A 216 -55.20 13.49 -30.57
CA ARG A 216 -56.16 13.09 -31.59
C ARG A 216 -57.57 13.37 -31.09
N HIS A 217 -58.28 14.24 -31.80
CA HIS A 217 -59.71 14.35 -31.66
C HIS A 217 -60.35 13.23 -32.49
N ASN A 218 -61.17 12.40 -31.86
CA ASN A 218 -61.86 11.29 -32.52
C ASN A 218 -63.30 11.68 -32.91
N GLY A 219 -63.55 12.95 -33.21
CA GLY A 219 -64.89 13.52 -33.40
C GLY A 219 -65.06 14.32 -34.71
N LYS A 220 -66.08 15.17 -34.79
CA LYS A 220 -66.20 16.22 -35.82
C LYS A 220 -65.54 17.51 -35.35
N GLN A 221 -64.74 18.17 -36.20
CA GLN A 221 -64.04 19.41 -35.82
C GLN A 221 -65.01 20.61 -35.63
N HIS A 222 -66.26 20.48 -36.08
CA HIS A 222 -67.31 21.48 -35.91
C HIS A 222 -68.56 20.84 -35.30
N ILE A 223 -69.07 21.48 -34.25
CA ILE A 223 -70.22 21.02 -33.47
C ILE A 223 -71.17 22.20 -33.32
N CYS A 224 -72.45 21.99 -33.56
CA CYS A 224 -73.50 22.99 -33.35
C CYS A 224 -73.78 23.20 -31.84
N PRO A 225 -74.46 24.30 -31.44
CA PRO A 225 -74.86 24.52 -30.06
C PRO A 225 -75.61 23.30 -29.49
N GLY A 226 -75.13 22.73 -28.38
CA GLY A 226 -75.70 21.55 -27.72
C GLY A 226 -75.03 20.20 -28.04
N GLY A 227 -74.05 20.14 -28.95
CA GLY A 227 -73.30 18.90 -29.16
C GLY A 227 -72.12 18.73 -28.19
N SER A 228 -71.69 17.48 -27.99
CA SER A 228 -70.53 17.14 -27.14
C SER A 228 -69.47 16.41 -27.95
N THR A 229 -68.19 16.71 -27.68
CA THR A 229 -67.04 15.92 -28.13
C THR A 229 -66.26 15.46 -26.93
N ARG A 230 -65.62 14.29 -27.05
CA ARG A 230 -64.77 13.72 -26.02
C ARG A 230 -63.33 13.76 -26.52
N PHE A 231 -62.48 14.49 -25.79
CA PHE A 231 -61.03 14.38 -25.97
C PHE A 231 -60.58 13.06 -25.37
N VAL A 232 -59.79 12.29 -26.12
CA VAL A 232 -59.24 11.02 -25.67
C VAL A 232 -57.72 11.15 -25.71
N HIS A 233 -57.06 10.80 -24.60
CA HIS A 233 -55.62 10.56 -24.55
C HIS A 233 -55.40 9.09 -24.96
N PRO A 234 -54.38 8.76 -25.77
CA PRO A 234 -53.93 7.37 -25.92
C PRO A 234 -53.56 6.71 -24.59
#